data_AF-A0A2R6GDW5-F1
#
_entry.id   AF-A0A2R6GDW5-F1
#
_cell.length_a   1.000
_cell.length_b   1.000
_cell.length_c   1.000
_cell.angle_alpha   90.00
_cell.angle_beta   90.00
_cell.angle_gamma   90.00
#
_symmetry.space_group_name_H-M   'P 1'
#
loop_
_entity.id
_entity.type
_entity.pdbx_description
1 polymer ?
#
loop_
_entity_poly.entity_id
_entity_poly.type
_entity_poly.pdbx_seq_one_letter_code
_entity_poly.pdbx_strand_id
1 'polypeptide(L)' 'MSSDSTRRRERKCISCGINISGTSAAKFDCPDCGYVIYRCATCRKQSTLYECPDCGFTGP' A
#
# COMPACT_ATOMS: atom_id res chain seq x y z
N MET A 1 -16.00 5.32 -29.06
CA MET A 1 -14.83 4.68 -28.41
C MET A 1 -13.83 5.77 -28.06
N SER A 2 -13.62 6.08 -26.79
CA SER A 2 -12.41 6.72 -26.25
C SER A 2 -12.57 6.79 -24.74
N SER A 3 -12.25 5.67 -24.11
CA SER A 3 -12.17 5.55 -22.67
C SER A 3 -11.00 6.41 -22.19
N ASP A 4 -11.29 7.63 -21.74
CA ASP A 4 -10.36 8.44 -20.94
C ASP A 4 -10.24 7.81 -19.54
N SER A 5 -9.71 6.59 -19.50
CA SER A 5 -9.31 5.92 -18.26
C SER A 5 -7.89 6.35 -17.94
N THR A 6 -7.68 7.66 -17.83
CA THR A 6 -6.37 8.25 -17.57
C THR A 6 -5.93 7.81 -16.17
N ARG A 7 -5.16 6.73 -16.15
CA ARG A 7 -4.20 6.33 -15.13
C ARG A 7 -4.64 6.62 -13.69
N ARG A 8 -5.61 5.85 -13.15
CA ARG A 8 -5.69 5.61 -11.69
C ARG A 8 -4.66 4.57 -11.27
N ARG A 9 -3.42 4.86 -11.62
CA ARG A 9 -2.24 4.37 -10.93
C ARG A 9 -2.13 5.27 -9.68
N GLU A 10 -1.84 4.87 -8.45
CA GLU A 10 -1.17 3.70 -7.90
C GLU A 10 -1.10 4.01 -6.40
N ARG A 11 -2.11 3.65 -5.60
CA ARG A 11 -1.95 3.51 -4.15
C ARG A 11 -2.93 2.42 -3.73
N LYS A 12 -2.46 1.19 -3.68
CA LYS A 12 -3.17 0.06 -3.09
C LYS A 12 -2.53 -0.25 -1.76
N CYS A 13 -3.34 -0.57 -0.77
CA CYS A 13 -2.81 -1.05 0.51
C CYS A 13 -2.16 -2.41 0.29
N ILE A 14 -0.91 -2.60 0.74
CA ILE A 14 -0.25 -3.90 0.61
C ILE A 14 -0.87 -4.99 1.51
N SER A 15 -1.47 -4.60 2.63
CA SER A 15 -2.05 -5.56 3.59
C SER A 15 -3.43 -6.07 3.16
N CYS A 16 -4.25 -5.23 2.53
CA CYS A 16 -5.64 -5.58 2.20
C CYS A 16 -6.02 -5.40 0.73
N GLY A 17 -5.10 -4.90 -0.11
CA GLY A 17 -5.31 -4.73 -1.54
C GLY A 17 -6.29 -3.62 -1.95
N ILE A 18 -6.90 -2.91 -0.99
CA ILE A 18 -7.90 -1.88 -1.29
C ILE A 18 -7.27 -0.65 -1.95
N ASN A 19 -8.02 -0.01 -2.84
CA ASN A 19 -7.66 1.30 -3.38
C ASN A 19 -7.77 2.35 -2.27
N ILE A 20 -6.65 3.00 -1.96
CA ILE A 20 -6.57 4.13 -1.02
C ILE A 20 -6.52 5.48 -1.77
N SER A 21 -6.88 5.48 -3.06
CA SER A 21 -7.02 6.68 -3.89
C SER A 21 -8.12 7.58 -3.33
N GLY A 22 -7.72 8.62 -2.59
CA GLY A 22 -8.63 9.56 -1.92
C GLY A 22 -8.73 9.39 -0.40
N THR A 23 -8.03 8.42 0.19
CA THR A 23 -7.98 8.20 1.65
C THR A 23 -6.60 8.53 2.21
N SER A 24 -6.53 8.92 3.49
CA SER A 24 -5.29 9.07 4.24
C SER A 24 -4.62 7.71 4.46
N ALA A 25 -3.76 7.34 3.52
CA ALA A 25 -2.85 6.21 3.65
C ALA A 25 -1.52 6.66 4.26
N ALA A 26 -0.97 5.81 5.12
CA ALA A 26 0.40 5.96 5.57
C ALA A 26 1.34 5.49 4.46
N LYS A 27 2.33 6.32 4.14
CA LYS A 27 3.48 5.99 3.31
C LYS A 27 4.69 5.87 4.22
N PHE A 28 5.40 4.75 4.14
CA PHE A 28 6.66 4.53 4.85
C PHE A 28 7.52 3.57 4.02
N ASP A 29 8.83 3.61 4.25
CA ASP A 29 9.78 2.79 3.51
C ASP A 29 10.06 1.50 4.31
N CYS A 30 10.18 0.37 3.62
CA CYS A 30 10.51 -0.90 4.23
C CYS A 30 11.90 -0.82 4.89
N PRO A 31 12.07 -1.23 6.16
CA PRO A 31 13.37 -1.17 6.84
C PRO A 31 14.41 -2.15 6.26
N ASP A 32 13.97 -3.15 5.49
CA ASP A 32 14.82 -4.20 4.93
C ASP A 32 15.36 -3.83 3.54
N CYS A 33 14.48 -3.43 2.61
CA CYS A 33 14.87 -3.09 1.23
C CYS A 33 14.69 -1.61 0.84
N GLY A 34 14.01 -0.80 1.67
CA GLY A 34 13.68 0.59 1.33
C GLY A 34 12.50 0.76 0.37
N TYR A 35 11.75 -0.32 0.08
CA TYR A 35 10.57 -0.23 -0.78
C TYR A 35 9.46 0.64 -0.18
N VAL A 36 8.84 1.49 -1.01
CA VAL A 36 7.79 2.41 -0.57
C VAL A 36 6.48 1.65 -0.36
N ILE A 37 6.10 1.51 0.91
CA ILE A 37 4.89 0.81 1.32
C ILE A 37 3.77 1.81 1.58
N TYR A 38 2.58 1.47 1.07
CA TYR A 38 1.34 2.19 1.36
C TYR A 38 0.40 1.31 2.18
N ARG A 39 -0.05 1.81 3.34
CA ARG A 39 -1.04 1.13 4.18
C ARG A 39 -2.20 2.05 4.52
N CYS A 40 -3.42 1.52 4.47
CA CYS A 40 -4.60 2.25 4.92
C CYS A 40 -4.60 2.43 6.46
N ALA A 41 -5.31 3.45 6.95
CA ALA A 41 -5.42 3.71 8.38
C ALA A 41 -5.97 2.51 9.18
N THR A 42 -6.86 1.71 8.58
CA THR A 42 -7.42 0.51 9.20
C THR A 42 -6.36 -0.57 9.43
N CYS A 43 -5.59 -0.93 8.41
CA CYS A 43 -4.51 -1.93 8.56
C CYS A 43 -3.42 -1.45 9.52
N ARG A 44 -3.12 -0.14 9.51
CA ARG A 44 -2.21 0.48 10.49
C ARG A 44 -2.75 0.36 11.92
N LYS A 45 -4.05 0.60 12.15
CA LYS A 45 -4.68 0.47 13.47
C LYS A 45 -4.70 -0.97 13.97
N GLN A 46 -4.82 -1.93 13.06
CA GLN A 46 -4.86 -3.35 13.41
C GLN A 46 -3.47 -3.94 13.66
N SER A 47 -2.39 -3.17 13.47
CA SER A 47 -1.01 -3.67 13.53
C SER A 47 -0.85 -5.00 12.79
N THR A 48 -1.60 -5.16 11.69
CA THR A 48 -1.65 -6.41 10.95
C THR A 48 -0.29 -6.62 10.33
N LEU A 49 0.21 -7.85 10.33
CA LEU A 49 1.43 -8.18 9.60
C LEU A 49 1.26 -7.75 8.12
N TYR A 50 2.27 -7.09 7.57
CA TYR A 50 2.36 -6.75 6.17
C TYR A 50 3.56 -7.47 5.57
N GLU A 51 3.38 -8.00 4.38
CA GLU A 51 4.45 -8.59 3.59
C GLU A 51 4.89 -7.59 2.53
N CYS A 52 6.19 -7.28 2.51
CA CYS A 52 6.78 -6.42 1.50
C CYS A 52 6.80 -7.17 0.16
N PRO A 53 6.17 -6.66 -0.91
CA PRO A 53 6.14 -7.34 -2.22
C PRO A 53 7.49 -7.36 -2.94
N ASP A 54 8.47 -6.61 -2.45
CA ASP A 54 9.78 -6.44 -3.07
C ASP A 54 10.83 -7.40 -2.50
N CYS A 55 10.95 -7.47 -1.16
CA CYS A 55 11.88 -8.38 -0.48
C CYS A 55 11.22 -9.58 0.22
N GLY A 56 9.88 -9.60 0.35
CA GLY A 56 9.17 -10.62 1.12
C GLY A 56 9.25 -10.44 2.64
N PHE A 57 9.73 -9.29 3.12
CA PHE A 57 9.79 -9.00 4.56
C PHE A 57 8.40 -8.95 5.17
N THR A 58 8.14 -9.79 6.16
CA THR A 58 6.88 -9.82 6.90
C THR A 58 7.06 -9.19 8.28
N GLY A 59 6.50 -8.00 8.48
CA GLY A 59 6.59 -7.25 9.73
C GLY A 59 5.24 -6.67 10.18
N PRO A 60 5.08 -6.27 11.44
CA PRO A 60 3.84 -5.66 11.96
C PRO A 60 3.59 -4.22 11.44
#